data_AF-A0A3A4PX06-F1
#
_entry.id   AF-A0A3A4PX06-F1
#
_cell.length_a   1.000
_cell.length_b   1.000
_cell.length_c   1.000
_cell.angle_alpha   90.00
_cell.angle_beta   90.00
_cell.angle_gamma   90.00
#
_symmetry.space_group_name_H-M   'P 1'
#
loop_
_entity.id
_entity.type
_entity.pdbx_description
1 polymer ?
#
loop_
_entity_poly.entity_id
_entity_poly.type
_entity_poly.pdbx_seq_one_letter_code
_entity_poly.pdbx_strand_id
1 'polypeptide(L)'
;MQAASAQTSKPDPGPAAAIQYRFLCQAQGTSGPVVAERVLDLTPSMEPVELDVGVTMPSPWPSPRITRYLSQAVVTQLVVPAGEGDGRAAALLVLEGPKQTYERWLLADDPTRNRLVSLIGFWRFMAVADAAQRYELLRQFTRESDLHPSLTVRRGDAVTEAPLMVGRTRELAEPKCRIKVVEVYPHLVLDPDTGRPKNLSDEPVNPAIRVELHAEGKMDERWVFARHPEMNTGGTALPQFEVTLFYPSARVGTTPDYVLVSVAGSAPEVFQRLGRTITTQQAALDEKVPIPESKYTFRVSRFVPAARLHEEYQMSLSADARPALRLEVAPPGAAPIPIWIELGKERVITTAQGAMTVEFNRTDAASQGGHP
;
A
#
# COMPACT_ATOMS: atom_id res chain seq x y z
N MET A 1 -10.16 -42.04 -50.52
CA MET A 1 -9.10 -41.02 -50.49
C MET A 1 -8.84 -40.65 -49.03
N GLN A 2 -7.78 -41.20 -48.43
CA GLN A 2 -7.30 -40.82 -47.10
C GLN A 2 -6.23 -39.74 -47.28
N ALA A 3 -6.46 -38.55 -46.73
CA ALA A 3 -5.47 -37.48 -46.70
C ALA A 3 -4.50 -37.76 -45.53
N ALA A 4 -3.22 -37.93 -45.85
CA ALA A 4 -2.17 -38.05 -44.85
C ALA A 4 -1.91 -36.68 -44.22
N SER A 5 -2.25 -36.52 -42.94
CA SER A 5 -1.84 -35.37 -42.13
C SER A 5 -0.36 -35.49 -41.80
N ALA A 6 0.45 -34.60 -42.38
CA ALA A 6 1.86 -34.45 -42.02
C ALA A 6 1.96 -33.78 -40.65
N GLN A 7 2.45 -34.52 -39.64
CA GLN A 7 2.90 -33.95 -38.37
C GLN A 7 4.20 -33.17 -38.62
N THR A 8 4.12 -31.85 -38.72
CA THR A 8 5.28 -30.97 -38.60
C THR A 8 5.71 -30.92 -37.15
N SER A 9 6.84 -31.55 -36.81
CA SER A 9 7.50 -31.38 -35.52
C SER A 9 7.86 -29.90 -35.32
N LYS A 10 7.31 -29.26 -34.29
CA LYS A 10 7.77 -27.92 -33.89
C LYS A 10 9.25 -28.03 -33.50
N PRO A 11 10.12 -27.14 -34.00
CA PRO A 11 11.51 -27.11 -33.56
C PRO A 11 11.56 -26.91 -32.06
N ASP A 12 12.44 -27.66 -31.40
CA ASP A 12 12.71 -27.57 -29.98
C ASP A 12 13.20 -26.14 -29.68
N PRO A 13 12.52 -25.36 -28.82
CA PRO A 13 13.01 -24.05 -28.44
C PRO A 13 14.37 -24.23 -27.78
N GLY A 14 15.41 -23.65 -28.36
CA GLY A 14 16.75 -23.67 -27.76
C GLY A 14 16.74 -23.14 -26.32
N PRO A 15 17.81 -23.42 -25.54
CA PRO A 15 17.87 -23.02 -24.14
C PRO A 15 17.61 -21.52 -24.00
N ALA A 16 16.74 -21.15 -23.04
CA ALA A 16 16.44 -19.76 -22.77
C ALA A 16 17.73 -19.01 -22.39
N ALA A 17 17.94 -17.83 -22.98
CA ALA A 17 19.09 -17.00 -22.63
C ALA A 17 18.97 -16.51 -21.18
N ALA A 18 20.10 -16.42 -20.48
CA ALA A 18 20.15 -15.82 -19.16
C ALA A 18 19.73 -14.33 -19.24
N ILE A 19 18.94 -13.89 -18.25
CA ILE A 19 18.53 -12.50 -18.10
C ILE A 19 19.35 -11.90 -16.96
N GLN A 20 19.92 -10.73 -17.21
CA GLN A 20 20.61 -9.97 -16.18
C GLN A 20 19.63 -9.18 -15.32
N TYR A 21 19.74 -9.42 -14.03
CA TYR A 21 19.04 -8.66 -13.01
C TYR A 21 20.04 -7.97 -12.09
N ARG A 22 19.55 -6.94 -11.41
CA ARG A 22 20.29 -6.13 -10.47
C ARG A 22 19.55 -6.13 -9.13
N PHE A 23 20.26 -6.53 -8.09
CA PHE A 23 19.81 -6.44 -6.71
C PHE A 23 20.54 -5.29 -6.02
N LEU A 24 19.80 -4.40 -5.38
CA LEU A 24 20.34 -3.23 -4.70
C LEU A 24 19.98 -3.23 -3.23
N CYS A 25 20.89 -2.74 -2.40
CA CYS A 25 20.63 -2.38 -1.02
C CYS A 25 20.94 -0.89 -0.81
N GLN A 26 20.01 -0.17 -0.17
CA GLN A 26 20.16 1.22 0.22
C GLN A 26 19.99 1.36 1.74
N ALA A 27 20.87 2.15 2.37
CA ALA A 27 20.77 2.44 3.80
C ALA A 27 19.85 3.65 4.03
N GLN A 28 18.93 3.57 5.00
CA GLN A 28 18.00 4.67 5.38
C GLN A 28 16.87 4.95 4.37
N GLY A 29 16.21 3.89 3.87
CA GLY A 29 15.06 4.05 2.98
C GLY A 29 15.43 4.28 1.51
N THR A 30 14.46 4.74 0.72
CA THR A 30 14.52 4.88 -0.76
C THR A 30 15.34 6.07 -1.25
N SER A 31 15.75 6.96 -0.35
CA SER A 31 16.58 8.14 -0.66
C SER A 31 18.04 7.99 -0.21
N GLY A 32 18.40 6.80 0.29
CA GLY A 32 19.73 6.50 0.78
C GLY A 32 20.76 6.28 -0.34
N PRO A 33 22.07 6.42 -0.07
CA PRO A 33 23.07 5.94 -1.01
C PRO A 33 22.92 4.42 -1.18
N VAL A 34 23.11 3.96 -2.42
CA VAL A 34 23.30 2.53 -2.69
C VAL A 34 24.56 2.08 -1.96
N VAL A 35 24.40 1.17 -1.01
CA VAL A 35 25.49 0.65 -0.17
C VAL A 35 26.01 -0.70 -0.67
N ALA A 36 25.21 -1.41 -1.47
CA ALA A 36 25.63 -2.61 -2.17
C ALA A 36 24.82 -2.84 -3.44
N GLU A 37 25.46 -3.41 -4.46
CA GLU A 37 24.86 -3.83 -5.72
C GLU A 37 25.36 -5.22 -6.08
N ARG A 38 24.46 -6.07 -6.59
CA ARG A 38 24.79 -7.40 -7.10
C ARG A 38 24.08 -7.65 -8.43
N VAL A 39 24.85 -7.97 -9.47
CA VAL A 39 24.30 -8.45 -10.74
C VAL A 39 24.09 -9.96 -10.66
N LEU A 40 22.95 -10.42 -11.17
CA LEU A 40 22.53 -11.81 -11.18
C LEU A 40 22.21 -12.23 -12.61
N ASP A 41 22.88 -13.27 -13.11
CA ASP A 41 22.55 -13.92 -14.38
C ASP A 41 21.57 -15.06 -14.09
N LEU A 42 20.28 -14.82 -14.28
CA LEU A 42 19.22 -15.79 -13.97
C LEU A 42 18.55 -16.26 -15.25
N THR A 43 18.50 -17.57 -15.45
CA THR A 43 17.76 -18.17 -16.57
C THR A 43 16.32 -18.41 -16.13
N PRO A 44 15.31 -17.96 -16.90
CA PRO A 44 13.92 -18.28 -16.62
C PRO A 44 13.72 -19.80 -16.52
N SER A 45 13.11 -20.25 -15.42
CA SER A 45 12.87 -21.66 -15.15
C SER A 45 11.43 -21.88 -14.67
N MET A 46 10.86 -23.01 -15.05
CA MET A 46 9.55 -23.49 -14.59
C MET A 46 9.59 -24.04 -13.16
N GLU A 47 10.78 -24.31 -12.65
CA GLU A 47 11.01 -24.78 -11.28
C GLU A 47 11.72 -23.69 -10.46
N PRO A 48 11.48 -23.63 -9.14
CA PRO A 48 12.24 -22.78 -8.26
C PRO A 48 13.75 -23.05 -8.38
N VAL A 49 14.54 -21.99 -8.48
CA VAL A 49 16.00 -22.09 -8.53
C VAL A 49 16.54 -21.78 -7.13
N GLU A 50 17.16 -22.76 -6.49
CA GLU A 50 17.90 -22.53 -5.25
C GLU A 50 19.20 -21.79 -5.56
N LEU A 51 19.48 -20.76 -4.75
CA LEU A 51 20.63 -19.88 -4.91
C LEU A 51 21.46 -19.86 -3.63
N ASP A 52 22.73 -19.50 -3.77
CA ASP A 52 23.61 -19.22 -2.64
C ASP A 52 24.48 -18.00 -2.95
N VAL A 53 23.83 -16.84 -3.01
CA VAL A 53 24.51 -15.59 -3.38
C VAL A 53 24.52 -14.63 -2.19
N GLY A 54 25.69 -14.48 -1.57
CA GLY A 54 25.92 -13.45 -0.56
C GLY A 54 26.06 -12.06 -1.20
N VAL A 55 25.48 -11.05 -0.55
CA VAL A 55 25.61 -9.64 -0.93
C VAL A 55 26.42 -8.92 0.15
N THR A 56 27.66 -8.58 -0.15
CA THR A 56 28.56 -7.92 0.81
C THR A 56 28.07 -6.53 1.14
N MET A 57 27.79 -6.29 2.41
CA MET A 57 27.36 -4.98 2.92
C MET A 57 28.49 -4.32 3.72
N PRO A 58 28.61 -2.98 3.71
CA PRO A 58 29.52 -2.28 4.60
C PRO A 58 29.07 -2.43 6.06
N SER A 59 30.03 -2.60 6.97
CA SER A 59 29.76 -2.55 8.42
C SER A 59 29.07 -1.22 8.79
N PRO A 60 28.02 -1.22 9.63
CA PRO A 60 27.55 -2.32 10.49
C PRO A 60 26.40 -3.16 9.90
N TRP A 61 26.04 -3.02 8.62
CA TRP A 61 24.84 -3.65 8.05
C TRP A 61 25.00 -5.16 7.87
N PRO A 62 23.94 -5.96 8.14
CA PRO A 62 23.98 -7.39 7.87
C PRO A 62 24.01 -7.65 6.36
N SER A 63 24.85 -8.60 5.92
CA SER A 63 24.92 -9.00 4.52
C SER A 63 23.76 -9.94 4.17
N PRO A 64 22.82 -9.55 3.28
CA PRO A 64 21.74 -10.44 2.88
C PRO A 64 22.26 -11.57 2.01
N ARG A 65 21.60 -12.73 2.09
CA ARG A 65 21.86 -13.90 1.24
C ARG A 65 20.65 -14.15 0.36
N ILE A 66 20.84 -14.21 -0.96
CA ILE A 66 19.80 -14.60 -1.90
C ILE A 66 19.78 -16.12 -1.96
N THR A 67 18.68 -16.72 -1.52
CA THR A 67 18.56 -18.18 -1.36
C THR A 67 17.66 -18.83 -2.38
N ARG A 68 16.77 -18.06 -3.03
CA ARG A 68 15.83 -18.64 -4.00
C ARG A 68 15.42 -17.64 -5.07
N TYR A 69 15.14 -18.14 -6.26
CA TYR A 69 14.54 -17.38 -7.36
C TYR A 69 13.34 -18.12 -7.94
N LEU A 70 12.25 -17.37 -8.13
CA LEU A 70 11.06 -17.80 -8.84
C LEU A 70 10.94 -16.93 -10.10
N SER A 71 10.96 -17.54 -11.29
CA SER A 71 10.89 -16.77 -12.54
C SER A 71 9.50 -16.18 -12.80
N GLN A 72 8.47 -16.83 -12.29
CA GLN A 72 7.07 -16.42 -12.39
C GLN A 72 6.39 -16.75 -11.07
N ALA A 73 6.43 -15.80 -10.12
CA ALA A 73 5.81 -15.95 -8.81
C ALA A 73 4.46 -15.25 -8.76
N VAL A 74 3.50 -15.88 -8.08
CA VAL A 74 2.32 -15.22 -7.54
C VAL A 74 2.45 -15.19 -6.02
N VAL A 75 2.10 -14.04 -5.44
CA VAL A 75 2.05 -13.85 -4.00
C VAL A 75 0.62 -14.08 -3.51
N THR A 76 0.47 -15.00 -2.55
CA THR A 76 -0.75 -15.14 -1.76
C THR A 76 -0.50 -14.51 -0.40
N GLN A 77 -1.38 -13.62 0.01
CA GLN A 77 -1.28 -12.94 1.29
C GLN A 77 -2.28 -13.54 2.28
N LEU A 78 -1.75 -14.09 3.36
CA LEU A 78 -2.49 -14.70 4.44
C LEU A 78 -2.42 -13.80 5.67
N VAL A 79 -3.51 -13.74 6.42
CA VAL A 79 -3.51 -13.14 7.75
C VAL A 79 -3.40 -14.26 8.76
N VAL A 80 -2.31 -14.26 9.52
CA VAL A 80 -2.02 -15.27 10.54
C VAL A 80 -1.92 -14.60 11.92
N PRO A 81 -2.25 -15.30 13.01
CA PRO A 81 -1.97 -14.81 14.36
C PRO A 81 -0.48 -14.42 14.49
N ALA A 82 -0.22 -13.28 15.11
CA ALA A 82 1.11 -12.87 15.52
C ALA A 82 1.44 -13.43 16.91
N GLY A 83 2.73 -13.47 17.26
CA GLY A 83 3.14 -13.69 18.65
C GLY A 83 2.74 -12.51 19.55
N GLU A 84 2.96 -12.65 20.85
CA GLU A 84 2.73 -11.56 21.80
C GLU A 84 3.52 -10.30 21.40
N GLY A 85 2.85 -9.13 21.41
CA GLY A 85 3.48 -7.83 21.20
C GLY A 85 3.67 -7.36 19.75
N ASP A 86 3.64 -8.26 18.76
CA ASP A 86 4.00 -7.93 17.37
C ASP A 86 2.80 -7.91 16.39
N GLY A 87 1.58 -8.11 16.91
CA GLY A 87 0.37 -8.20 16.10
C GLY A 87 -0.42 -6.90 16.01
N ARG A 88 -1.08 -6.71 14.87
CA ARG A 88 -2.12 -5.68 14.70
C ARG A 88 -3.47 -6.31 14.45
N ALA A 89 -4.55 -5.65 14.83
CA ALA A 89 -5.88 -6.19 14.58
C ALA A 89 -6.13 -6.34 13.08
N ALA A 90 -6.74 -7.45 12.68
CA ALA A 90 -7.14 -7.73 11.31
C ALA A 90 -8.57 -8.29 11.25
N ALA A 91 -9.34 -7.86 10.26
CA ALA A 91 -10.71 -8.32 10.04
C ALA A 91 -10.94 -8.65 8.55
N LEU A 92 -11.53 -9.80 8.26
CA LEU A 92 -11.96 -10.15 6.91
C LEU A 92 -13.37 -9.61 6.68
N LEU A 93 -13.46 -8.49 5.96
CA LEU A 93 -14.73 -7.89 5.56
C LEU A 93 -15.22 -8.54 4.27
N VAL A 94 -16.47 -9.01 4.28
CA VAL A 94 -17.14 -9.56 3.11
C VAL A 94 -18.33 -8.68 2.77
N LEU A 95 -18.38 -8.16 1.55
CA LEU A 95 -19.50 -7.42 0.97
C LEU A 95 -20.20 -8.30 -0.05
N GLU A 96 -21.48 -8.59 0.15
CA GLU A 96 -22.26 -9.48 -0.71
C GLU A 96 -23.40 -8.71 -1.37
N GLY A 97 -23.58 -8.86 -2.67
CA GLY A 97 -24.71 -8.30 -3.40
C GLY A 97 -25.17 -9.20 -4.55
N PRO A 98 -26.21 -8.78 -5.30
CA PRO A 98 -26.88 -9.65 -6.27
C PRO A 98 -26.01 -10.16 -7.43
N LYS A 99 -24.92 -9.46 -7.75
CA LYS A 99 -24.07 -9.76 -8.91
C LYS A 99 -22.60 -9.96 -8.55
N GLN A 100 -22.19 -9.66 -7.33
CA GLN A 100 -20.79 -9.67 -6.92
C GLN A 100 -20.65 -9.89 -5.42
N THR A 101 -19.57 -10.56 -5.05
CA THR A 101 -19.07 -10.67 -3.68
C THR A 101 -17.66 -10.10 -3.67
N TYR A 102 -17.36 -9.27 -2.68
CA TYR A 102 -16.04 -8.71 -2.47
C TYR A 102 -15.53 -9.11 -1.09
N GLU A 103 -14.30 -9.61 -1.03
CA GLU A 103 -13.66 -10.04 0.21
C GLU A 103 -12.34 -9.31 0.37
N ARG A 104 -12.10 -8.72 1.54
CA ARG A 104 -10.83 -8.03 1.83
C ARG A 104 -10.48 -8.09 3.30
N TRP A 105 -9.22 -8.44 3.57
CA TRP A 105 -8.62 -8.22 4.88
C TRP A 105 -8.35 -6.73 5.09
N LEU A 106 -8.95 -6.19 6.15
CA LEU A 106 -8.62 -4.88 6.69
C LEU A 106 -7.66 -5.04 7.87
N LEU A 107 -6.61 -4.21 7.93
CA LEU A 107 -5.62 -4.22 9.00
C LEU A 107 -5.57 -2.81 9.61
N ALA A 108 -5.81 -2.65 10.92
CA ALA A 108 -6.07 -1.35 11.53
C ALA A 108 -4.94 -0.31 11.32
N ASP A 109 -3.69 -0.74 11.45
CA ASP A 109 -2.51 0.14 11.38
C ASP A 109 -1.77 0.05 10.03
N ASP A 110 -2.43 -0.43 8.99
CA ASP A 110 -1.90 -0.41 7.62
C ASP A 110 -2.65 0.64 6.81
N PRO A 111 -2.06 1.81 6.49
CA PRO A 111 -2.77 2.88 5.77
C PRO A 111 -3.25 2.47 4.38
N THR A 112 -2.69 1.41 3.80
CA THR A 112 -3.08 0.88 2.49
C THR A 112 -4.19 -0.18 2.58
N ARG A 113 -4.43 -0.73 3.77
CA ARG A 113 -5.40 -1.81 4.01
C ARG A 113 -6.42 -1.52 5.09
N ASN A 114 -6.29 -0.45 5.85
CA ASN A 114 -7.27 -0.06 6.84
C ASN A 114 -8.49 0.63 6.21
N ARG A 115 -8.49 0.83 4.88
CA ARG A 115 -9.57 1.46 4.14
C ARG A 115 -10.05 0.58 2.99
N LEU A 116 -11.36 0.65 2.73
CA LEU A 116 -11.97 0.12 1.52
C LEU A 116 -12.98 1.14 1.01
N VAL A 117 -12.74 1.65 -0.20
CA VAL A 117 -13.70 2.46 -0.95
C VAL A 117 -14.44 1.54 -1.90
N SER A 118 -15.77 1.55 -1.85
CA SER A 118 -16.62 0.74 -2.72
C SER A 118 -17.82 1.55 -3.20
N LEU A 119 -18.55 1.04 -4.20
CA LEU A 119 -19.80 1.66 -4.67
C LEU A 119 -20.88 1.76 -3.58
N ILE A 120 -20.75 1.01 -2.48
CA ILE A 120 -21.76 0.86 -1.44
C ILE A 120 -21.34 1.45 -0.10
N GLY A 121 -20.28 2.26 -0.09
CA GLY A 121 -19.81 2.98 1.08
C GLY A 121 -18.31 2.98 1.26
N PHE A 122 -17.88 3.78 2.22
CA PHE A 122 -16.50 3.91 2.66
C PHE A 122 -16.29 3.18 3.98
N TRP A 123 -15.25 2.37 4.05
CA TRP A 123 -14.93 1.56 5.22
C TRP A 123 -13.58 1.97 5.76
N ARG A 124 -13.50 2.11 7.09
CA ARG A 124 -12.25 2.21 7.85
C ARG A 124 -12.20 1.10 8.88
N PHE A 125 -11.01 0.62 9.18
CA PHE A 125 -10.76 -0.25 10.32
C PHE A 125 -9.76 0.40 11.27
N MET A 126 -10.13 0.52 12.54
CA MET A 126 -9.33 1.15 13.58
C MET A 126 -9.22 0.21 14.77
N ALA A 127 -8.05 0.17 15.41
CA ALA A 127 -7.85 -0.52 16.67
C ALA A 127 -7.57 0.51 17.76
N VAL A 128 -8.16 0.29 18.94
CA VAL A 128 -7.99 1.17 20.10
C VAL A 128 -7.73 0.32 21.34
N ALA A 129 -6.97 0.88 22.29
CA ALA A 129 -6.53 0.17 23.47
C ALA A 129 -7.67 -0.06 24.48
N ASP A 130 -8.61 0.88 24.58
CA ASP A 130 -9.61 0.88 25.64
C ASP A 130 -10.91 1.59 25.23
N ALA A 131 -11.88 1.56 26.15
CA ALA A 131 -13.18 2.20 25.97
C ALA A 131 -13.07 3.73 25.82
N ALA A 132 -12.13 4.40 26.49
CA ALA A 132 -11.99 5.85 26.41
C ALA A 132 -11.55 6.28 25.00
N GLN A 133 -10.56 5.60 24.42
CA GLN A 133 -10.14 5.80 23.03
C GLN A 133 -11.25 5.45 22.04
N ARG A 134 -12.03 4.39 22.31
CA ARG A 134 -13.23 4.06 21.53
C ARG A 134 -14.25 5.20 21.52
N TYR A 135 -14.55 5.79 22.67
CA TYR A 135 -15.46 6.94 22.76
C TYR A 135 -14.91 8.17 22.05
N GLU A 136 -13.60 8.42 22.16
CA GLU A 136 -12.96 9.51 21.44
C GLU A 136 -13.09 9.33 19.92
N LEU A 137 -12.83 8.12 19.42
CA LEU A 137 -12.99 7.79 18.02
C LEU A 137 -14.43 8.00 17.55
N LEU A 138 -15.43 7.57 18.34
CA LEU A 138 -16.84 7.82 18.01
C LEU A 138 -17.16 9.32 17.97
N ARG A 139 -16.63 10.10 18.91
CA ARG A 139 -16.80 11.56 18.95
C ARG A 139 -16.17 12.24 17.73
N GLN A 140 -14.97 11.81 17.33
CA GLN A 140 -14.31 12.27 16.12
C GLN A 140 -15.13 11.91 14.89
N PHE A 141 -15.56 10.66 14.77
CA PHE A 141 -16.42 10.21 13.67
C PHE A 141 -17.74 10.99 13.59
N THR A 142 -18.26 11.44 14.74
CA THR A 142 -19.46 12.28 14.78
C THR A 142 -19.23 13.68 14.23
N ARG A 143 -18.08 14.27 14.52
CA ARG A 143 -17.74 15.66 14.17
C ARG A 143 -16.97 15.79 12.87
N GLU A 144 -16.54 14.67 12.28
CA GLU A 144 -15.65 14.67 11.12
C GLU A 144 -16.22 15.45 9.93
N SER A 145 -17.54 15.45 9.74
CA SER A 145 -18.20 16.25 8.71
C SER A 145 -18.15 17.76 8.96
N ASP A 146 -17.92 18.17 10.20
CA ASP A 146 -17.86 19.57 10.62
C ASP A 146 -16.42 20.09 10.71
N LEU A 147 -15.43 19.21 10.56
CA LEU A 147 -14.03 19.59 10.54
C LEU A 147 -13.74 20.40 9.28
N HIS A 148 -12.79 21.33 9.37
CA HIS A 148 -12.29 22.00 8.18
C HIS A 148 -11.29 21.10 7.45
N PRO A 149 -11.21 21.16 6.10
CA PRO A 149 -10.16 20.46 5.37
C PRO A 149 -8.77 20.83 5.91
N SER A 150 -7.93 19.81 6.09
CA SER A 150 -6.56 19.95 6.57
C SER A 150 -5.62 19.08 5.75
N LEU A 151 -4.34 19.42 5.82
CA LEU A 151 -3.26 18.66 5.21
C LEU A 151 -2.30 18.24 6.32
N THR A 152 -1.78 17.03 6.22
CA THR A 152 -0.70 16.56 7.10
C THR A 152 0.54 16.36 6.26
N VAL A 153 1.66 16.94 6.69
CA VAL A 153 2.98 16.71 6.09
C VAL A 153 3.82 15.93 7.08
N ARG A 154 4.39 14.81 6.63
CA ARG A 154 5.25 13.93 7.43
C ARG A 154 6.62 13.75 6.76
N ARG A 155 7.66 13.64 7.57
CA ARG A 155 9.01 13.17 7.18
C ARG A 155 9.62 12.42 8.35
N GLY A 156 9.74 11.10 8.24
CA GLY A 156 10.06 10.26 9.40
C GLY A 156 9.03 10.46 10.52
N ASP A 157 9.50 10.75 11.72
CA ASP A 157 8.64 10.98 12.90
C ASP A 157 8.08 12.41 12.98
N ALA A 158 8.62 13.34 12.20
CA ALA A 158 8.14 14.72 12.19
C ALA A 158 6.81 14.81 11.43
N VAL A 159 5.76 15.28 12.10
CA VAL A 159 4.40 15.41 11.56
C VAL A 159 3.86 16.80 11.90
N THR A 160 3.42 17.55 10.89
CA THR A 160 2.63 18.78 11.09
C THR A 160 1.31 18.68 10.34
N GLU A 161 0.22 18.95 11.06
CA GLU A 161 -1.09 19.23 10.48
C GLU A 161 -1.27 20.74 10.25
N ALA A 162 -1.83 21.10 9.10
CA ALA A 162 -2.10 22.48 8.73
C ALA A 162 -3.51 22.61 8.10
N PRO A 163 -4.29 23.65 8.44
CA PRO A 163 -5.48 24.00 7.68
C PRO A 163 -5.17 24.18 6.19
N LEU A 164 -6.10 23.74 5.34
CA LEU A 164 -6.01 23.88 3.90
C LEU A 164 -6.19 25.35 3.48
N MET A 165 -5.13 26.00 2.98
CA MET A 165 -5.16 27.40 2.52
C MET A 165 -4.65 27.51 1.08
N VAL A 166 -5.57 27.74 0.14
CA VAL A 166 -5.26 27.82 -1.29
C VAL A 166 -4.45 29.08 -1.61
N GLY A 167 -3.42 28.93 -2.45
CA GLY A 167 -2.56 30.00 -2.94
C GLY A 167 -1.54 30.53 -1.92
N ARG A 168 -1.60 30.10 -0.65
CA ARG A 168 -0.69 30.56 0.40
C ARG A 168 0.44 29.56 0.63
N THR A 169 1.67 30.05 0.65
CA THR A 169 2.83 29.28 1.11
C THR A 169 2.90 29.32 2.63
N ARG A 170 3.05 28.15 3.24
CA ARG A 170 3.24 27.99 4.68
C ARG A 170 4.60 27.37 4.95
N GLU A 171 5.34 27.97 5.88
CA GLU A 171 6.55 27.37 6.41
C GLU A 171 6.19 26.41 7.54
N LEU A 172 6.72 25.19 7.47
CA LEU A 172 6.60 24.17 8.50
C LEU A 172 7.95 24.06 9.20
N ALA A 173 7.95 24.19 10.52
CA ALA A 173 9.17 24.01 11.31
C ALA A 173 9.59 22.53 11.32
N GLU A 174 8.62 21.63 11.51
CA GLU A 174 8.81 20.19 11.63
C GLU A 174 7.70 19.43 10.87
N PRO A 175 7.95 18.92 9.65
CA PRO A 175 9.23 18.85 8.99
C PRO A 175 9.64 20.20 8.37
N LYS A 176 10.95 20.47 8.33
CA LYS A 176 11.51 21.72 7.79
C LYS A 176 11.30 21.83 6.28
N CYS A 177 10.16 22.36 5.88
CA CYS A 177 9.80 22.58 4.48
C CYS A 177 8.84 23.76 4.33
N ARG A 178 8.60 24.18 3.09
CA ARG A 178 7.51 25.09 2.75
C ARG A 178 6.50 24.34 1.88
N ILE A 179 5.22 24.50 2.16
CA ILE A 179 4.15 23.89 1.37
C ILE A 179 3.19 24.97 0.88
N LYS A 180 2.74 24.84 -0.37
CA LYS A 180 1.70 25.70 -0.96
C LYS A 180 0.65 24.81 -1.61
N VAL A 181 -0.61 25.04 -1.26
CA VAL A 181 -1.75 24.42 -1.95
C VAL A 181 -2.04 25.25 -3.19
N VAL A 182 -1.75 24.72 -4.37
CA VAL A 182 -1.89 25.43 -5.65
C VAL A 182 -3.34 25.45 -6.08
N GLU A 183 -3.99 24.29 -6.08
CA GLU A 183 -5.36 24.10 -6.53
C GLU A 183 -6.11 23.13 -5.62
N VAL A 184 -7.43 23.26 -5.58
CA VAL A 184 -8.33 22.40 -4.82
C VAL A 184 -9.52 22.03 -5.71
N TYR A 185 -9.83 20.74 -5.77
CA TYR A 185 -10.94 20.17 -6.50
C TYR A 185 -11.77 19.32 -5.54
N PRO A 186 -12.91 19.81 -5.04
CA PRO A 186 -13.83 18.99 -4.25
C PRO A 186 -14.26 17.71 -4.98
N HIS A 187 -14.41 17.78 -6.30
CA HIS A 187 -14.74 16.63 -7.14
C HIS A 187 -13.84 16.60 -8.38
N LEU A 188 -12.61 16.11 -8.20
CA LEU A 188 -11.67 15.97 -9.32
C LEU A 188 -12.12 14.86 -10.28
N VAL A 189 -12.24 15.23 -11.54
CA VAL A 189 -12.39 14.31 -12.68
C VAL A 189 -11.38 14.73 -13.74
N LEU A 190 -10.79 13.76 -14.44
CA LEU A 190 -9.97 14.05 -15.62
C LEU A 190 -10.89 14.15 -16.83
N ASP A 191 -10.81 15.28 -17.53
CA ASP A 191 -11.50 15.46 -18.80
C ASP A 191 -10.95 14.44 -19.83
N PRO A 192 -11.80 13.60 -20.44
CA PRO A 192 -11.34 12.48 -21.26
C PRO A 192 -10.67 12.93 -22.56
N ASP A 193 -11.02 14.11 -23.07
CA ASP A 193 -10.48 14.63 -24.33
C ASP A 193 -9.12 15.30 -24.13
N THR A 194 -8.95 16.01 -23.00
CA THR A 194 -7.75 16.82 -22.74
C THR A 194 -6.80 16.21 -21.70
N GLY A 195 -7.27 15.22 -20.94
CA GLY A 195 -6.57 14.67 -19.77
C GLY A 195 -6.40 15.65 -18.62
N ARG A 196 -7.02 16.84 -18.68
CA ARG A 196 -6.83 17.90 -17.69
C ARG A 196 -7.77 17.73 -16.50
N PRO A 197 -7.34 18.09 -15.28
CA PRO A 197 -8.22 18.09 -14.13
C PRO A 197 -9.35 19.10 -14.30
N LYS A 198 -10.56 18.71 -13.92
CA LYS A 198 -11.76 19.56 -13.89
C LYS A 198 -12.50 19.32 -12.58
N ASN A 199 -13.07 20.39 -12.01
CA ASN A 199 -13.98 20.26 -10.88
C ASN A 199 -15.41 19.99 -11.40
N LEU A 200 -15.98 18.84 -11.06
CA LEU A 200 -17.32 18.47 -11.51
C LEU A 200 -18.43 19.05 -10.62
N SER A 201 -18.13 19.28 -9.34
CA SER A 201 -19.09 19.77 -8.33
C SER A 201 -18.35 20.48 -7.19
N ASP A 202 -19.02 21.40 -6.50
CA ASP A 202 -18.52 21.99 -5.25
C ASP A 202 -18.66 21.03 -4.06
N GLU A 203 -19.39 19.92 -4.24
CA GLU A 203 -19.46 18.85 -3.24
C GLU A 203 -18.15 18.05 -3.21
N PRO A 204 -17.55 17.84 -2.02
CA PRO A 204 -16.35 17.03 -1.87
C PRO A 204 -16.52 15.51 -2.11
N VAL A 205 -16.81 15.12 -3.34
CA VAL A 205 -17.06 13.72 -3.77
C VAL A 205 -15.76 12.97 -4.03
N ASN A 206 -14.78 13.60 -4.67
CA ASN A 206 -13.46 13.06 -4.91
C ASN A 206 -12.43 14.17 -4.65
N PRO A 207 -12.25 14.55 -3.37
CA PRO A 207 -11.46 15.73 -3.05
C PRO A 207 -10.00 15.49 -3.35
N ALA A 208 -9.40 16.38 -4.14
CA ALA A 208 -8.00 16.35 -4.48
C ALA A 208 -7.41 17.77 -4.45
N ILE A 209 -6.12 17.85 -4.15
CA ILE A 209 -5.37 19.09 -4.18
C ILE A 209 -4.09 18.91 -4.97
N ARG A 210 -3.61 20.00 -5.56
CA ARG A 210 -2.27 20.09 -6.13
C ARG A 210 -1.40 20.87 -5.15
N VAL A 211 -0.28 20.28 -4.72
CA VAL A 211 0.63 20.90 -3.75
C VAL A 211 2.01 21.10 -4.35
N GLU A 212 2.63 22.23 -4.01
CA GLU A 212 4.05 22.52 -4.20
C GLU A 212 4.75 22.39 -2.84
N LEU A 213 5.72 21.50 -2.74
CA LEU A 213 6.61 21.32 -1.60
C LEU A 213 7.99 21.88 -1.94
N HIS A 214 8.58 22.63 -1.02
CA HIS A 214 9.95 23.10 -1.12
C HIS A 214 10.74 22.67 0.11
N ALA A 215 11.77 21.88 -0.09
CA ALA A 215 12.69 21.46 0.95
C ALA A 215 14.07 21.21 0.34
N GLU A 216 15.14 21.46 1.10
CA GLU A 216 16.50 21.09 0.70
C GLU A 216 16.92 21.64 -0.68
N GLY A 217 16.46 22.85 -1.01
CA GLY A 217 16.72 23.49 -2.31
C GLY A 217 15.96 22.88 -3.49
N LYS A 218 15.15 21.84 -3.27
CA LYS A 218 14.32 21.20 -4.28
C LYS A 218 12.87 21.69 -4.19
N MET A 219 12.20 21.68 -5.33
CA MET A 219 10.77 21.84 -5.45
C MET A 219 10.19 20.50 -5.90
N ASP A 220 9.03 20.15 -5.35
CA ASP A 220 8.32 18.96 -5.68
C ASP A 220 6.82 19.25 -5.81
N GLU A 221 6.23 18.90 -6.95
CA GLU A 221 4.81 19.10 -7.22
C GLU A 221 4.10 17.75 -7.30
N ARG A 222 2.96 17.63 -6.63
CA ARG A 222 2.18 16.38 -6.61
C ARG A 222 0.68 16.61 -6.38
N TRP A 223 -0.10 15.66 -6.87
CA TRP A 223 -1.52 15.53 -6.55
C TRP A 223 -1.71 14.71 -5.28
N VAL A 224 -2.61 15.18 -4.41
CA VAL A 224 -2.96 14.51 -3.15
C VAL A 224 -4.47 14.35 -3.08
N PHE A 225 -4.93 13.11 -2.95
CA PHE A 225 -6.34 12.71 -2.91
C PHE A 225 -6.74 12.35 -1.48
N ALA A 226 -7.92 12.81 -1.04
CA ALA A 226 -8.43 12.52 0.31
C ALA A 226 -8.93 11.09 0.44
N ARG A 227 -9.66 10.61 -0.58
CA ARG A 227 -10.35 9.30 -0.58
C ARG A 227 -9.49 8.16 -1.12
N HIS A 228 -8.51 8.49 -1.96
CA HIS A 228 -7.67 7.53 -2.67
C HIS A 228 -6.19 7.89 -2.54
N PRO A 229 -5.59 7.79 -1.33
CA PRO A 229 -4.18 8.14 -1.14
C PRO A 229 -3.22 7.37 -2.08
N GLU A 230 -3.61 6.18 -2.54
CA GLU A 230 -2.88 5.38 -3.52
C GLU A 230 -2.78 6.05 -4.91
N MET A 231 -3.66 6.99 -5.23
CA MET A 231 -3.63 7.78 -6.47
C MET A 231 -2.80 9.06 -6.35
N ASN A 232 -2.16 9.30 -5.21
CA ASN A 232 -1.22 10.42 -5.08
C ASN A 232 -0.13 10.26 -6.13
N THR A 233 0.02 11.26 -7.01
CA THR A 233 0.87 11.17 -8.20
C THR A 233 1.77 12.39 -8.31
N GLY A 234 2.89 12.20 -9.01
CA GLY A 234 3.98 13.18 -9.06
C GLY A 234 4.97 12.97 -7.92
N GLY A 235 5.87 13.92 -7.73
CA GLY A 235 6.57 14.04 -6.46
C GLY A 235 7.88 13.26 -6.26
N THR A 236 8.73 13.12 -7.28
CA THR A 236 9.98 12.33 -7.18
C THR A 236 11.17 13.10 -6.61
N ALA A 237 11.09 14.43 -6.49
CA ALA A 237 12.22 15.24 -6.04
C ALA A 237 12.38 15.20 -4.51
N LEU A 238 11.27 14.99 -3.79
CA LEU A 238 11.20 14.94 -2.32
C LEU A 238 10.44 13.68 -1.82
N PRO A 239 10.89 12.46 -2.16
CA PRO A 239 10.18 11.22 -1.84
C PRO A 239 10.07 10.96 -0.33
N GLN A 240 10.95 11.56 0.48
CA GLN A 240 10.95 11.43 1.94
C GLN A 240 9.81 12.20 2.63
N PHE A 241 9.09 13.05 1.90
CA PHE A 241 7.93 13.77 2.41
C PHE A 241 6.65 13.06 2.00
N GLU A 242 5.84 12.71 2.98
CA GLU A 242 4.48 12.21 2.78
C GLU A 242 3.50 13.35 3.01
N VAL A 243 2.53 13.52 2.10
CA VAL A 243 1.45 14.48 2.25
C VAL A 243 0.14 13.74 2.18
N THR A 244 -0.68 13.90 3.21
CA THR A 244 -2.04 13.34 3.24
C THR A 244 -3.06 14.46 3.34
N LEU A 245 -4.15 14.32 2.59
CA LEU A 245 -5.26 15.26 2.61
C LEU A 245 -6.38 14.70 3.48
N PHE A 246 -6.76 15.45 4.50
CA PHE A 246 -8.06 15.28 5.15
C PHE A 246 -9.04 16.28 4.54
N TYR A 247 -10.08 15.75 3.90
CA TYR A 247 -11.15 16.58 3.34
C TYR A 247 -12.49 15.95 3.75
N PRO A 248 -13.31 16.65 4.57
CA PRO A 248 -14.65 16.18 4.90
C PRO A 248 -15.43 15.99 3.62
N SER A 249 -15.73 14.75 3.28
CA SER A 249 -16.41 14.49 2.02
C SER A 249 -17.88 14.84 2.11
N ALA A 250 -18.38 15.57 1.11
CA ALA A 250 -19.81 15.83 1.02
C ALA A 250 -20.45 14.55 0.54
N ARG A 251 -21.56 14.25 1.19
CA ARG A 251 -22.32 13.04 0.95
C ARG A 251 -23.05 13.22 -0.35
N VAL A 252 -22.53 12.64 -1.42
CA VAL A 252 -23.32 12.50 -2.64
C VAL A 252 -24.11 11.22 -2.53
N GLY A 253 -25.37 11.37 -2.17
CA GLY A 253 -26.32 10.27 -2.05
C GLY A 253 -26.37 9.63 -0.67
N THR A 254 -26.83 8.38 -0.64
CA THR A 254 -27.26 7.66 0.55
C THR A 254 -26.30 6.56 0.98
N THR A 255 -25.08 6.59 0.42
CA THR A 255 -24.03 5.64 0.78
C THR A 255 -23.52 5.92 2.19
N PRO A 256 -23.63 4.97 3.12
CA PRO A 256 -23.15 5.14 4.49
C PRO A 256 -21.62 5.10 4.59
N ASP A 257 -21.10 5.76 5.62
CA ASP A 257 -19.71 5.59 6.07
C ASP A 257 -19.66 4.58 7.21
N TYR A 258 -18.67 3.71 7.18
CA TYR A 258 -18.44 2.69 8.19
C TYR A 258 -17.06 2.85 8.83
N VAL A 259 -17.01 2.68 10.14
CA VAL A 259 -15.78 2.43 10.89
C VAL A 259 -15.95 1.13 11.63
N LEU A 260 -15.23 0.09 11.22
CA LEU A 260 -15.01 -1.09 12.03
C LEU A 260 -14.00 -0.70 13.13
N VAL A 261 -14.31 -1.00 14.38
CA VAL A 261 -13.48 -0.65 15.54
C VAL A 261 -13.24 -1.89 16.36
N SER A 262 -11.98 -2.22 16.63
CA SER A 262 -11.65 -3.24 17.64
C SER A 262 -11.11 -2.56 18.89
N VAL A 263 -11.72 -2.86 20.04
CA VAL A 263 -11.18 -2.50 21.36
C VAL A 263 -10.42 -3.72 21.89
N ALA A 264 -9.23 -3.52 22.46
CA ALA A 264 -8.44 -4.62 23.01
C ALA A 264 -9.27 -5.49 23.97
N GLY A 265 -9.23 -6.82 23.77
CA GLY A 265 -9.99 -7.78 24.56
C GLY A 265 -11.50 -7.83 24.29
N SER A 266 -12.00 -7.08 23.31
CA SER A 266 -13.43 -7.04 22.95
C SER A 266 -13.69 -7.51 21.52
N ALA A 267 -14.93 -7.87 21.23
CA ALA A 267 -15.38 -8.10 19.86
C ALA A 267 -15.35 -6.79 19.05
N PRO A 268 -15.21 -6.84 17.72
CA PRO A 268 -15.28 -5.65 16.91
C PRO A 268 -16.68 -5.02 16.94
N GLU A 269 -16.74 -3.71 16.82
CA GLU A 269 -17.95 -2.90 16.69
C GLU A 269 -17.96 -2.21 15.32
N VAL A 270 -19.14 -1.91 14.80
CA VAL A 270 -19.30 -1.10 13.59
C VAL A 270 -19.98 0.20 13.98
N PHE A 271 -19.32 1.30 13.67
CA PHE A 271 -19.92 2.62 13.64
C PHE A 271 -20.42 2.86 12.23
N GLN A 272 -21.69 3.20 12.08
CA GLN A 272 -22.29 3.53 10.81
C GLN A 272 -22.77 4.97 10.87
N ARG A 273 -22.50 5.72 9.82
CA ARG A 273 -23.03 7.07 9.63
C ARG A 273 -23.82 7.14 8.34
N LEU A 274 -25.11 7.45 8.46
CA LEU A 274 -26.01 7.71 7.34
C LEU A 274 -26.65 9.09 7.54
N GLY A 275 -26.24 10.05 6.72
CA GLY A 275 -26.58 11.44 6.99
C GLY A 275 -26.05 11.85 8.38
N ARG A 276 -26.86 12.58 9.16
CA ARG A 276 -26.49 13.00 10.53
C ARG A 276 -26.67 11.91 11.58
N THR A 277 -27.26 10.77 11.21
CA THR A 277 -27.52 9.68 12.13
C THR A 277 -26.28 8.80 12.24
N ILE A 278 -25.87 8.53 13.47
CA ILE A 278 -24.80 7.60 13.78
C ILE A 278 -25.37 6.48 14.62
N THR A 279 -25.12 5.25 14.19
CA THR A 279 -25.46 4.05 14.94
C THR A 279 -24.18 3.29 15.25
N THR A 280 -24.19 2.58 16.38
CA THR A 280 -23.11 1.69 16.78
C THR A 280 -23.70 0.34 17.11
N GLN A 281 -23.09 -0.73 16.60
CA GLN A 281 -23.50 -2.09 16.90
C GLN A 281 -22.27 -2.98 17.07
N GLN A 282 -22.34 -3.96 17.95
CA GLN A 282 -21.33 -5.01 18.00
C GLN A 282 -21.44 -5.86 16.72
N ALA A 283 -20.31 -6.17 16.07
CA ALA A 283 -20.28 -7.01 14.89
C ALA A 283 -20.10 -8.46 15.32
N ALA A 284 -21.19 -9.24 15.33
CA ALA A 284 -21.07 -10.68 15.45
C ALA A 284 -20.43 -11.24 14.18
N LEU A 285 -19.55 -12.23 14.35
CA LEU A 285 -18.90 -12.87 13.21
C LEU A 285 -19.94 -13.58 12.33
N ASP A 286 -19.75 -13.45 11.02
CA ASP A 286 -20.60 -13.99 9.96
C ASP A 286 -22.06 -13.47 9.94
N GLU A 287 -22.47 -12.61 10.87
CA GLU A 287 -23.78 -11.95 10.84
C GLU A 287 -23.86 -10.98 9.65
N LYS A 288 -24.87 -11.18 8.80
CA LYS A 288 -25.13 -10.31 7.66
C LYS A 288 -25.88 -9.07 8.10
N VAL A 289 -25.25 -7.92 7.93
CA VAL A 289 -25.83 -6.61 8.19
C VAL A 289 -26.25 -5.96 6.86
N PRO A 290 -27.51 -5.54 6.70
CA PRO A 290 -27.94 -4.83 5.49
C PRO A 290 -27.29 -3.46 5.39
N ILE A 291 -26.86 -3.10 4.18
CA ILE A 291 -26.39 -1.74 3.88
C ILE A 291 -27.62 -0.93 3.46
N PRO A 292 -28.00 0.15 4.19
CA PRO A 292 -29.17 0.96 3.89
C PRO A 292 -29.24 1.38 2.42
N GLU A 293 -30.46 1.41 1.90
CA GLU A 293 -30.76 1.87 0.53
C GLU A 293 -30.03 1.10 -0.58
N SER A 294 -29.55 -0.10 -0.26
CA SER A 294 -28.88 -0.98 -1.20
C SER A 294 -29.44 -2.40 -1.12
N LYS A 295 -29.11 -3.22 -2.12
CA LYS A 295 -29.35 -4.67 -2.11
C LYS A 295 -28.16 -5.46 -1.54
N TYR A 296 -27.19 -4.76 -0.95
CA TYR A 296 -25.97 -5.35 -0.44
C TYR A 296 -26.07 -5.58 1.07
N THR A 297 -25.33 -6.58 1.52
CA THR A 297 -25.05 -6.84 2.93
C THR A 297 -23.56 -6.87 3.15
N PHE A 298 -23.13 -6.65 4.39
CA PHE A 298 -21.76 -6.94 4.80
C PHE A 298 -21.73 -7.87 6.00
N ARG A 299 -20.61 -8.56 6.19
CA ARG A 299 -20.31 -9.32 7.41
C ARG A 299 -18.82 -9.28 7.71
N VAL A 300 -18.47 -9.40 8.98
CA VAL A 300 -17.09 -9.67 9.41
C VAL A 300 -16.95 -11.18 9.50
N SER A 301 -16.26 -11.81 8.53
CA SER A 301 -16.16 -13.27 8.50
C SER A 301 -15.13 -13.83 9.45
N ARG A 302 -14.04 -13.08 9.66
CA ARG A 302 -12.94 -13.46 10.55
C ARG A 302 -12.40 -12.23 11.24
N PHE A 303 -11.96 -12.40 12.48
CA PHE A 303 -11.28 -11.37 13.25
C PHE A 303 -10.08 -11.99 13.96
N VAL A 304 -8.92 -11.36 13.82
CA VAL A 304 -7.66 -11.76 14.44
C VAL A 304 -7.16 -10.54 15.23
N PRO A 305 -7.28 -10.52 16.58
CA PRO A 305 -6.97 -9.35 17.40
C PRO A 305 -5.51 -8.90 17.29
N ALA A 306 -4.60 -9.87 17.12
CA ALA A 306 -3.17 -9.65 16.94
C ALA A 306 -2.71 -10.51 15.76
N ALA A 307 -2.60 -9.88 14.60
CA ALA A 307 -2.32 -10.52 13.33
C ALA A 307 -1.07 -9.95 12.67
N ARG A 308 -0.46 -10.76 11.82
CA ARG A 308 0.58 -10.32 10.89
C ARG A 308 0.22 -10.81 9.49
N LEU A 309 0.65 -10.05 8.49
CA LEU A 309 0.56 -10.48 7.11
C LEU A 309 1.68 -11.49 6.85
N HIS A 310 1.29 -12.67 6.39
CA HIS A 310 2.20 -13.69 5.90
C HIS A 310 2.07 -13.75 4.38
N GLU A 311 3.19 -13.72 3.69
CA GLU A 311 3.21 -13.81 2.23
C GLU A 311 3.79 -15.15 1.81
N GLU A 312 3.02 -15.87 1.02
CA GLU A 312 3.45 -17.12 0.40
C GLU A 312 3.67 -16.87 -1.09
N TYR A 313 4.86 -17.24 -1.56
CA TYR A 313 5.23 -17.10 -2.95
C TYR A 313 5.27 -18.48 -3.59
N GLN A 314 4.54 -18.65 -4.68
CA GLN A 314 4.46 -19.90 -5.43
C GLN A 314 4.72 -19.65 -6.90
N MET A 315 5.32 -20.63 -7.58
CA MET A 315 5.43 -20.61 -9.04
C MET A 315 4.03 -20.64 -9.65
N SER A 316 3.80 -19.80 -10.66
CA SER A 316 2.55 -19.74 -11.41
C SER A 316 2.81 -19.37 -12.86
N LEU A 317 2.02 -19.92 -13.77
CA LEU A 317 2.01 -19.57 -15.19
C LEU A 317 0.98 -18.47 -15.54
N SER A 318 0.39 -17.85 -14.51
CA SER A 318 -0.63 -16.82 -14.71
C SER A 318 -0.01 -15.54 -15.29
N ALA A 319 -0.81 -14.79 -16.05
CA ALA A 319 -0.34 -13.58 -16.73
C ALA A 319 0.10 -12.45 -15.77
N ASP A 320 -0.33 -12.52 -14.51
CA ASP A 320 0.05 -11.61 -13.43
C ASP A 320 1.30 -12.05 -12.65
N ALA A 321 1.85 -13.24 -12.93
CA ALA A 321 3.04 -13.75 -12.26
C ALA A 321 4.28 -12.91 -12.61
N ARG A 322 5.12 -12.64 -11.60
CA ARG A 322 6.33 -11.80 -11.73
C ARG A 322 7.56 -12.49 -11.15
N PRO A 323 8.76 -12.25 -11.68
CA PRO A 323 9.96 -12.78 -11.08
C PRO A 323 10.12 -12.31 -9.62
N ALA A 324 10.56 -13.18 -8.73
CA ALA A 324 10.76 -12.87 -7.31
C ALA A 324 12.01 -13.55 -6.73
N LEU A 325 12.67 -12.87 -5.79
CA LEU A 325 13.81 -13.39 -5.04
C LEU A 325 13.45 -13.62 -3.57
N ARG A 326 13.94 -14.72 -3.00
CA ARG A 326 13.96 -14.95 -1.55
C ARG A 326 15.32 -14.54 -1.01
N LEU A 327 15.28 -13.69 -0.01
CA LEU A 327 16.40 -13.17 0.75
C LEU A 327 16.36 -13.77 2.16
N GLU A 328 17.53 -14.00 2.73
CA GLU A 328 17.70 -14.23 4.15
C GLU A 328 18.56 -13.11 4.72
N VAL A 329 18.04 -12.40 5.72
CA VAL A 329 18.77 -11.36 6.44
C VAL A 329 18.94 -11.82 7.87
N ALA A 330 20.18 -11.99 8.33
CA ALA A 330 20.49 -12.38 9.69
C ALA A 330 20.83 -11.14 10.53
N PRO A 331 19.95 -10.70 11.44
CA PRO A 331 20.34 -9.70 12.43
C PRO A 331 21.45 -10.28 13.32
N PRO A 332 22.36 -9.44 13.86
CA PRO A 332 23.38 -9.92 14.80
C PRO A 332 22.76 -10.67 15.98
N GLY A 333 23.09 -11.96 16.12
CA GLY A 333 22.60 -12.81 17.22
C GLY A 333 21.16 -13.33 17.07
N ALA A 334 20.49 -13.14 15.93
CA ALA A 334 19.15 -13.66 15.68
C ALA A 334 19.13 -14.63 14.49
N ALA A 335 18.06 -15.43 14.41
CA ALA A 335 17.84 -16.31 13.26
C ALA A 335 17.61 -15.49 11.98
N PRO A 336 18.07 -15.98 10.80
CA PRO A 336 17.79 -15.33 9.54
C PRO A 336 16.28 -15.19 9.29
N ILE A 337 15.88 -14.00 8.86
CA ILE A 337 14.49 -13.69 8.51
C ILE A 337 14.33 -13.87 6.99
N PRO A 338 13.47 -14.79 6.52
CA PRO A 338 13.21 -14.95 5.11
C PRO A 338 12.29 -13.83 4.60
N ILE A 339 12.69 -13.19 3.50
CA ILE A 339 11.99 -12.05 2.91
C ILE A 339 11.91 -12.26 1.41
N TRP A 340 10.76 -11.97 0.80
CA TRP A 340 10.60 -12.03 -0.64
C TRP A 340 10.61 -10.64 -1.27
N ILE A 341 11.11 -10.51 -2.48
CA ILE A 341 11.04 -9.27 -3.26
C ILE A 341 10.68 -9.58 -4.71
N GLU A 342 9.63 -8.93 -5.21
CA GLU A 342 9.19 -9.04 -6.60
C GLU A 342 9.95 -8.04 -7.50
N LEU A 343 10.10 -8.39 -8.77
CA LEU A 343 10.73 -7.54 -9.76
C LEU A 343 10.02 -6.18 -9.88
N GLY A 344 10.79 -5.11 -9.79
CA GLY A 344 10.32 -3.72 -9.86
C GLY A 344 9.61 -3.24 -8.59
N LYS A 345 9.61 -4.03 -7.51
CA LYS A 345 9.15 -3.60 -6.20
C LYS A 345 10.33 -3.35 -5.28
N GLU A 346 10.16 -2.39 -4.39
CA GLU A 346 11.07 -2.10 -3.30
C GLU A 346 10.54 -2.75 -2.02
N ARG A 347 11.44 -3.12 -1.11
CA ARG A 347 11.04 -3.63 0.21
C ARG A 347 11.91 -3.04 1.30
N VAL A 348 11.28 -2.52 2.34
CA VAL A 348 11.97 -2.03 3.54
C VAL A 348 12.11 -3.16 4.53
N ILE A 349 13.34 -3.36 5.01
CA ILE A 349 13.72 -4.38 5.98
C ILE A 349 14.24 -3.65 7.22
N THR A 350 13.56 -3.84 8.35
CA THR A 350 14.01 -3.29 9.62
C THR A 350 15.09 -4.20 10.21
N THR A 351 16.27 -3.63 10.47
CA THR A 351 17.39 -4.32 11.11
C THR A 351 17.77 -3.61 12.42
N ALA A 352 18.66 -4.19 13.22
CA ALA A 352 19.18 -3.54 14.43
C ALA A 352 19.92 -2.21 14.13
N GLN A 353 20.41 -2.04 12.91
CA GLN A 353 21.12 -0.85 12.42
C GLN A 353 20.18 0.20 11.81
N GLY A 354 18.88 -0.10 11.72
CA GLY A 354 17.87 0.74 11.09
C GLY A 354 17.23 0.08 9.87
N ALA A 355 16.44 0.87 9.13
CA ALA A 355 15.76 0.42 7.93
C ALA A 355 16.71 0.35 6.72
N MET A 356 16.66 -0.76 6.01
CA MET A 356 17.35 -1.01 4.75
C MET A 356 16.31 -1.20 3.65
N THR A 357 16.41 -0.48 2.54
CA THR A 357 15.60 -0.76 1.36
C THR A 357 16.35 -1.72 0.45
N VAL A 358 15.66 -2.74 -0.02
CA VAL A 358 16.15 -3.65 -1.06
C VAL A 358 15.31 -3.51 -2.32
N GLU A 359 15.95 -3.65 -3.46
CA GLU A 359 15.30 -3.57 -4.78
C GLU A 359 15.76 -4.72 -5.68
N PHE A 360 14.85 -5.23 -6.49
CA PHE A 360 15.14 -6.24 -7.51
C PHE A 360 14.65 -5.72 -8.86
N ASN A 361 15.59 -5.38 -9.74
CA ASN A 361 15.31 -4.74 -11.03
C ASN A 361 15.93 -5.54 -12.18
N ARG A 362 15.35 -5.39 -13.38
CA ARG A 362 15.94 -5.95 -14.60
C ARG A 362 16.98 -4.98 -15.14
N THR A 363 18.12 -5.50 -15.58
CA THR A 363 19.12 -4.69 -16.28
C THR A 363 18.78 -4.66 -17.76
N ASP A 364 18.55 -3.48 -18.33
CA ASP A 364 18.41 -3.35 -19.77
C ASP A 364 19.78 -3.57 -20.41
N ALA A 365 19.92 -4.64 -21.19
CA ALA A 365 21.16 -4.98 -21.90
C ALA A 365 21.61 -3.87 -22.89
N ALA A 366 20.78 -2.87 -23.15
CA ALA A 366 20.98 -1.85 -24.18
C ALA A 366 21.72 -0.58 -23.70
N SER A 367 21.93 -0.36 -22.40
CA SER A 367 22.53 0.90 -21.90
C SER A 367 24.04 0.87 -21.72
N GLN A 368 24.73 -0.26 -21.97
CA GLN A 368 26.20 -0.33 -21.96
C GLN A 368 26.87 0.11 -23.28
N GLY A 369 26.11 0.59 -24.26
CA GLY A 369 26.61 1.06 -25.56
C GLY A 369 26.93 2.57 -25.65
N GLY A 370 27.08 3.28 -24.53
CA GLY A 370 27.30 4.72 -24.51
C GLY A 370 28.78 5.12 -24.56
N HIS A 371 29.25 5.41 -25.78
CA HIS A 371 30.40 6.22 -26.24
C HIS A 371 31.72 6.30 -25.42
N PRO A 372 32.89 6.01 -26.05
CA PRO A 372 34.22 6.22 -25.46
C PRO A 372 34.59 7.70 -25.24
#